data_AF-A0A9R1CYT8-F1
#
_entry.id   AF-A0A9R1CYT8-F1
#
_cell.length_a   1.000
_cell.length_b   1.000
_cell.length_c   1.000
_cell.angle_alpha   90.00
_cell.angle_beta   90.00
_cell.angle_gamma   90.00
#
_symmetry.space_group_name_H-M   'P 1'
#
loop_
_entity.id
_entity.type
_entity.pdbx_description
1 polymer ?
#
loop_
_entity_poly.entity_id
_entity_poly.type
_entity_poly.pdbx_seq_one_letter_code
_entity_poly.pdbx_strand_id
1 'polypeptide(L)'
;MAPSRARMLSTSSLLLKKKNIDSTLPTVPKGPPTPYTLWFKDHIAKVSEKYRRPDGKLDMRRLTTEAATEWASLTSSVKAELQHRADEGKKLADKAYLEFWNSTTPETRTAIEKATGKKVSPPGGKKAFKLAVKERPGNPGKPLTPYFAFAKEIRDSGKVNVSSDLEGNVRNQQIARETGALWKQLSDSEKQKYKDAYVQARAKWDEWKQTQPDL
;
A
#
# COMPACT_ATOMS: atom_id res chain seq x y z
N MET A 1 -1.95 7.93 -54.66
CA MET A 1 -0.97 8.26 -53.59
C MET A 1 -1.36 9.60 -52.97
N ALA A 2 -1.81 9.61 -51.72
CA ALA A 2 -2.04 10.80 -50.88
C ALA A 2 -2.07 10.36 -49.40
N PRO A 3 -1.70 11.23 -48.44
CA PRO A 3 -0.89 10.82 -47.30
C PRO A 3 -1.69 10.31 -46.09
N SER A 4 -1.12 9.30 -45.42
CA SER A 4 -1.60 8.74 -44.16
C SER A 4 -1.47 9.79 -43.04
N ARG A 5 -2.61 10.40 -42.67
CA ARG A 5 -2.70 11.22 -41.45
C ARG A 5 -2.78 10.29 -40.25
N ALA A 6 -1.65 10.09 -39.56
CA ALA A 6 -1.67 9.64 -38.18
C ALA A 6 -2.47 10.66 -37.35
N ARG A 7 -3.72 10.33 -37.00
CA ARG A 7 -4.49 11.09 -36.02
C ARG A 7 -4.64 10.27 -34.75
N MET A 8 -3.99 10.81 -33.72
CA MET A 8 -4.11 10.47 -32.31
C MET A 8 -5.57 10.19 -31.93
N LEU A 9 -5.78 9.11 -31.19
CA LEU A 9 -7.08 8.70 -30.64
C LEU A 9 -7.68 9.85 -29.80
N SER A 10 -8.70 10.52 -30.36
CA SER A 10 -9.50 11.51 -29.66
C SER A 10 -10.60 10.80 -28.86
N THR A 11 -10.41 10.68 -27.55
CA THR A 11 -11.40 10.14 -26.61
C THR A 11 -12.45 11.20 -26.26
N SER A 12 -13.72 10.92 -26.53
CA SER A 12 -14.90 11.72 -26.14
C SER A 12 -14.96 12.01 -24.63
N SER A 13 -14.93 13.30 -24.29
CA SER A 13 -15.89 14.06 -23.44
C SER A 13 -16.70 13.33 -22.34
N LEU A 14 -16.05 12.54 -21.50
CA LEU A 14 -16.20 12.71 -20.06
C LEU A 14 -14.96 13.48 -19.63
N LEU A 15 -15.10 14.78 -19.36
CA LEU A 15 -14.09 15.54 -18.66
C LEU A 15 -14.01 15.02 -17.21
N LEU A 16 -13.46 13.81 -17.02
CA LEU A 16 -12.44 13.70 -15.99
C LEU A 16 -11.46 14.78 -16.42
N LYS A 17 -11.47 15.94 -15.76
CA LYS A 17 -10.35 16.85 -15.78
C LYS A 17 -9.16 15.94 -15.59
N LYS A 18 -8.41 15.67 -16.66
CA LYS A 18 -7.15 14.96 -16.60
C LYS A 18 -6.37 15.91 -15.71
N LYS A 19 -6.37 15.64 -14.39
CA LYS A 19 -5.75 16.52 -13.40
C LYS A 19 -4.40 16.80 -14.03
N ASN A 20 -4.04 18.06 -14.20
CA ASN A 20 -2.79 18.41 -14.85
C ASN A 20 -1.71 17.78 -13.97
N ILE A 21 -1.27 16.58 -14.34
CA ILE A 21 -0.34 15.78 -13.55
C ILE A 21 0.94 16.55 -13.77
N ASP A 22 1.37 17.22 -12.71
CA ASP A 22 2.62 17.97 -12.69
C ASP A 22 3.71 17.10 -13.31
N SER A 23 4.23 17.53 -14.47
CA SER A 23 5.20 16.76 -15.27
C SER A 23 6.54 16.61 -14.55
N THR A 24 6.76 17.34 -13.47
CA THR A 24 7.96 17.26 -12.63
C THR A 24 7.88 16.10 -11.63
N LEU A 25 6.69 15.56 -11.35
CA LEU A 25 6.52 14.47 -10.40
C LEU A 25 6.85 13.12 -11.05
N PRO A 26 7.59 12.23 -10.36
CA PRO A 26 7.91 10.92 -10.89
C PRO A 26 6.63 10.08 -11.04
N THR A 27 6.52 9.38 -12.15
CA THR A 27 5.34 8.56 -12.44
C THR A 27 5.38 7.26 -11.67
N VAL A 28 4.28 6.94 -10.97
CA VAL A 28 4.14 5.67 -10.26
C VAL A 28 4.16 4.51 -11.28
N PRO A 29 5.04 3.50 -11.11
CA PRO A 29 5.07 2.33 -11.98
C PRO A 29 3.72 1.62 -12.02
N LYS A 30 3.38 1.06 -13.18
CA LYS A 30 2.15 0.28 -13.34
C LYS A 30 2.26 -1.04 -12.57
N GLY A 31 1.13 -1.49 -12.04
CA GLY A 31 1.05 -2.78 -11.37
C GLY A 31 1.36 -3.97 -12.29
N PRO A 32 1.61 -5.15 -11.71
CA PRO A 32 1.98 -6.34 -12.44
C PRO A 32 0.84 -6.78 -13.38
N PRO A 33 1.16 -7.29 -14.58
CA PRO A 33 0.14 -7.87 -15.45
C PRO A 33 -0.37 -9.19 -14.87
N THR A 34 -1.67 -9.43 -14.97
CA THR A 34 -2.27 -10.74 -14.66
C THR A 34 -2.26 -11.64 -15.91
N PRO A 35 -2.38 -12.97 -15.77
CA PRO A 35 -2.43 -13.89 -16.90
C PRO A 35 -3.52 -13.51 -17.91
N TYR A 36 -4.71 -13.18 -17.42
CA TYR A 36 -5.82 -12.69 -18.25
C TYR A 36 -5.48 -11.40 -18.97
N THR A 37 -4.84 -10.41 -18.31
CA THR A 37 -4.52 -9.14 -18.97
C THR A 37 -3.45 -9.27 -20.05
N LEU A 38 -2.52 -10.23 -19.92
CA LEU A 38 -1.55 -10.55 -20.97
C LEU A 38 -2.27 -11.15 -22.17
N TRP A 39 -3.04 -12.22 -21.92
CA TRP A 39 -3.82 -12.88 -22.96
C TRP A 39 -4.81 -11.93 -23.64
N PHE A 40 -5.53 -11.12 -22.88
CA PHE A 40 -6.56 -10.22 -23.40
C PHE A 40 -5.95 -9.14 -24.30
N LYS A 41 -4.76 -8.63 -23.98
CA LYS A 41 -4.03 -7.71 -24.88
C LYS A 41 -3.69 -8.37 -26.21
N ASP A 42 -3.14 -9.58 -26.15
CA ASP A 42 -2.79 -10.36 -27.35
C ASP A 42 -4.03 -10.74 -28.16
N HIS A 43 -5.13 -11.09 -27.48
CA HIS A 43 -6.41 -11.43 -28.07
C HIS A 43 -7.01 -10.20 -28.78
N ILE A 44 -7.11 -9.05 -28.10
CA ILE A 44 -7.61 -7.80 -28.70
C ILE A 44 -6.82 -7.46 -29.97
N ALA A 45 -5.49 -7.56 -29.94
CA ALA A 45 -4.67 -7.25 -31.11
C ALA A 45 -4.99 -8.12 -32.34
N LYS A 46 -5.41 -9.37 -32.12
CA LYS A 46 -5.78 -10.31 -33.19
C LYS A 46 -7.21 -10.08 -33.69
N VAL A 47 -8.14 -9.76 -32.79
CA VAL A 47 -9.57 -9.77 -33.11
C VAL A 47 -10.19 -8.37 -33.23
N SER A 48 -9.45 -7.29 -32.96
CA SER A 48 -10.01 -5.95 -32.82
C SER A 48 -10.87 -5.50 -34.01
N GLU A 49 -10.53 -5.92 -35.23
CA GLU A 49 -11.26 -5.53 -36.44
C GLU A 49 -12.68 -6.11 -36.47
N LYS A 50 -12.85 -7.38 -36.04
CA LYS A 50 -14.14 -8.07 -35.98
C LYS A 50 -15.16 -7.35 -35.08
N TYR A 51 -14.69 -6.63 -34.07
CA TYR A 51 -15.53 -5.96 -33.09
C TYR A 51 -15.65 -4.45 -33.33
N ARG A 52 -15.21 -3.94 -34.49
CA ARG A 52 -15.46 -2.55 -34.87
C ARG A 52 -16.93 -2.36 -35.24
N ARG A 53 -17.54 -1.33 -34.66
CA ARG A 53 -18.89 -0.87 -35.01
C ARG A 53 -18.83 -0.02 -36.28
N PRO A 54 -19.96 0.25 -36.95
CA PRO A 54 -20.01 1.12 -38.14
C PRO A 54 -19.50 2.54 -37.90
N ASP A 55 -19.55 3.04 -36.66
CA ASP A 55 -18.98 4.33 -36.25
C ASP A 55 -17.45 4.30 -36.09
N GLY A 56 -16.82 3.16 -36.40
CA GLY A 56 -15.40 2.92 -36.27
C GLY A 56 -14.93 2.68 -34.84
N LYS A 57 -15.80 2.65 -33.81
CA LYS A 57 -15.40 2.39 -32.42
C LYS A 57 -15.39 0.89 -32.12
N LEU A 58 -14.48 0.46 -31.25
CA LEU A 58 -14.40 -0.93 -30.81
C LEU A 58 -15.54 -1.23 -29.82
N ASP A 59 -16.36 -2.25 -30.10
CA ASP A 59 -17.42 -2.72 -29.19
C ASP A 59 -16.82 -3.51 -28.04
N MET A 60 -16.37 -2.79 -27.00
CA MET A 60 -15.72 -3.38 -25.85
C MET A 60 -16.63 -4.29 -25.05
N ARG A 61 -17.93 -3.99 -24.98
CA ARG A 61 -18.89 -4.81 -24.22
C ARG A 61 -18.96 -6.21 -24.82
N ARG A 62 -19.23 -6.29 -26.12
CA ARG A 62 -19.30 -7.56 -26.84
C ARG A 62 -17.96 -8.31 -26.79
N LEU A 63 -16.86 -7.60 -27.04
CA LEU A 63 -15.52 -8.17 -27.00
C LEU A 63 -15.18 -8.77 -25.63
N THR A 64 -15.47 -8.07 -24.53
CA THR A 64 -15.18 -8.59 -23.18
C THR A 64 -16.02 -9.80 -22.81
N THR A 65 -17.29 -9.86 -23.24
CA THR A 65 -18.16 -11.02 -22.99
C THR A 65 -17.66 -12.25 -23.73
N GLU A 66 -17.37 -12.14 -25.04
CA GLU A 66 -16.82 -13.25 -25.84
C GLU A 66 -15.44 -13.67 -25.31
N ALA A 67 -14.57 -12.71 -24.99
CA ALA A 67 -13.24 -12.98 -24.44
C ALA A 67 -13.29 -13.69 -23.07
N ALA A 68 -14.28 -13.41 -22.22
CA ALA A 68 -14.44 -14.14 -20.96
C ALA A 68 -14.77 -15.62 -21.19
N THR A 69 -15.62 -15.92 -22.19
CA THR A 69 -15.96 -17.30 -22.55
C THR A 69 -14.78 -18.03 -23.18
N GLU A 70 -14.01 -17.36 -24.05
CA GLU A 70 -12.79 -17.91 -24.63
C GLU A 70 -11.70 -18.16 -23.58
N TRP A 71 -11.50 -17.23 -22.64
CA TRP A 71 -10.58 -17.41 -21.52
C TRP A 71 -10.96 -18.62 -20.66
N ALA A 72 -12.26 -18.84 -20.41
CA ALA A 72 -12.74 -19.97 -19.65
C ALA A 72 -12.41 -21.30 -20.35
N SER A 73 -12.56 -21.38 -21.67
CA SER A 73 -12.31 -22.58 -22.47
C SER A 73 -10.83 -22.85 -22.79
N LEU A 74 -9.92 -21.90 -22.53
CA LEU A 74 -8.48 -22.15 -22.68
C LEU A 74 -8.00 -23.33 -21.82
N THR A 75 -7.11 -24.13 -22.40
CA THR A 75 -6.50 -25.29 -21.74
C THR A 75 -5.64 -24.88 -20.54
N SER A 76 -5.48 -25.81 -19.59
CA SER A 76 -4.63 -25.62 -18.42
C SER A 76 -3.17 -25.32 -18.79
N SER A 77 -2.66 -25.93 -19.87
CA SER A 77 -1.30 -25.71 -20.37
C SER A 77 -1.07 -24.26 -20.83
N VAL A 78 -1.98 -23.69 -21.62
CA VAL A 78 -1.87 -22.28 -22.07
C VAL A 78 -1.98 -21.32 -20.88
N LYS A 79 -2.88 -21.60 -19.94
CA LYS A 79 -3.00 -20.81 -18.70
C LYS A 79 -1.73 -20.88 -17.85
N ALA A 80 -1.05 -22.02 -17.80
CA ALA A 80 0.21 -22.18 -17.07
C ALA A 80 1.35 -21.35 -17.69
N GLU A 81 1.48 -21.32 -19.01
CA GLU A 81 2.47 -20.45 -19.68
C GLU A 81 2.21 -18.96 -19.41
N LEU A 82 0.94 -18.55 -19.47
CA LEU A 82 0.54 -17.17 -19.17
C LEU A 82 0.76 -16.82 -17.69
N GLN A 83 0.56 -17.79 -16.79
CA GLN A 83 0.88 -17.64 -15.38
C GLN A 83 2.38 -17.40 -15.19
N HIS A 84 3.24 -18.21 -15.83
CA HIS A 84 4.68 -18.01 -15.78
C HIS A 84 5.09 -16.61 -16.28
N ARG A 85 4.55 -16.16 -17.42
CA ARG A 85 4.80 -14.80 -17.93
C ARG A 85 4.30 -13.71 -16.99
N ALA A 86 3.16 -13.92 -16.33
CA ALA A 86 2.62 -12.98 -15.35
C ALA A 86 3.50 -12.92 -14.09
N ASP A 87 4.05 -14.05 -13.64
CA ASP A 87 4.96 -14.12 -12.50
C ASP A 87 6.29 -13.40 -12.79
N GLU A 88 6.86 -13.58 -13.98
CA GLU A 88 8.03 -12.80 -14.42
C GLU A 88 7.71 -11.31 -14.55
N GLY A 89 6.56 -10.96 -15.14
CA GLY A 89 6.08 -9.59 -15.20
C GLY A 89 5.88 -8.97 -13.82
N LYS A 90 5.47 -9.78 -12.83
CA LYS A 90 5.34 -9.35 -11.44
C LYS A 90 6.68 -9.04 -10.80
N LYS A 91 7.69 -9.91 -10.97
CA LYS A 91 9.05 -9.65 -10.49
C LYS A 91 9.60 -8.33 -11.03
N LEU A 92 9.40 -8.06 -12.32
CA LEU A 92 9.82 -6.81 -12.96
C LEU A 92 9.05 -5.59 -12.41
N ALA A 93 7.74 -5.70 -12.25
CA ALA A 93 6.92 -4.63 -11.70
C ALA A 93 7.29 -4.32 -10.24
N ASP A 94 7.51 -5.35 -9.43
CA ASP A 94 7.92 -5.21 -8.03
C ASP A 94 9.31 -4.56 -7.93
N LYS A 95 10.25 -4.94 -8.81
CA LYS A 95 11.58 -4.30 -8.90
C LYS A 95 11.47 -2.82 -9.28
N ALA A 96 10.73 -2.50 -10.34
CA ALA A 96 10.54 -1.11 -10.76
C ALA A 96 9.84 -0.28 -9.68
N TYR A 97 8.90 -0.87 -8.95
CA TYR A 97 8.23 -0.21 -7.82
C TYR A 97 9.18 0.04 -6.65
N LEU A 98 10.07 -0.90 -6.36
CA LEU A 98 11.09 -0.74 -5.32
C LEU A 98 12.10 0.35 -5.69
N GLU A 99 12.54 0.40 -6.94
CA GLU A 99 13.41 1.48 -7.46
C GLU A 99 12.72 2.85 -7.32
N PHE A 100 11.45 2.96 -7.75
CA PHE A 100 10.64 4.16 -7.55
C PHE A 100 10.48 4.53 -6.07
N TRP A 101 10.24 3.55 -5.19
CA TRP A 101 10.13 3.80 -3.75
C TRP A 101 11.44 4.37 -3.22
N ASN A 102 12.56 3.73 -3.50
CA ASN A 102 13.86 4.15 -3.00
C ASN A 102 14.30 5.51 -3.56
N SER A 103 13.87 5.88 -4.77
CA SER A 103 14.18 7.18 -5.38
C SER A 103 13.24 8.32 -4.97
N THR A 104 12.19 8.04 -4.19
CA THR A 104 11.18 9.05 -3.80
C THR A 104 11.15 9.27 -2.30
N THR A 105 10.94 10.53 -1.89
CA THR A 105 10.78 10.89 -0.48
C THR A 105 9.29 10.86 -0.06
N PRO A 106 8.97 10.81 1.24
CA PRO A 106 7.60 10.93 1.73
C PRO A 106 6.86 12.18 1.23
N GLU A 107 7.55 13.32 1.10
CA GLU A 107 7.00 14.58 0.59
C GLU A 107 6.62 14.44 -0.89
N THR A 108 7.52 13.85 -1.69
CA THR A 108 7.28 13.60 -3.12
C THR A 108 6.08 12.68 -3.31
N ARG A 109 6.00 11.60 -2.51
CA ARG A 109 4.87 10.67 -2.54
C ARG A 109 3.57 11.39 -2.15
N THR A 110 3.59 12.25 -1.13
CA THR A 110 2.43 13.06 -0.71
C THR A 110 1.98 14.02 -1.83
N ALA A 111 2.92 14.63 -2.57
CA ALA A 111 2.61 15.45 -3.73
C ALA A 111 1.95 14.63 -4.85
N ILE A 112 2.45 13.41 -5.12
CA ILE A 112 1.83 12.46 -6.06
C ILE A 112 0.41 12.10 -5.63
N GLU A 113 0.17 11.85 -4.34
CA GLU A 113 -1.17 11.54 -3.82
C GLU A 113 -2.13 12.72 -4.02
N LYS A 114 -1.68 13.95 -3.76
CA LYS A 114 -2.47 15.17 -3.97
C LYS A 114 -2.80 15.37 -5.46
N ALA A 115 -1.82 15.18 -6.34
CA ALA A 115 -1.97 15.35 -7.78
C ALA A 115 -2.86 14.25 -8.41
N THR A 116 -2.66 12.99 -8.04
CA THR A 116 -3.34 11.85 -8.67
C THR A 116 -4.63 11.43 -7.96
N GLY A 117 -4.78 11.78 -6.68
CA GLY A 117 -5.83 11.25 -5.80
C GLY A 117 -5.64 9.78 -5.40
N LYS A 118 -4.52 9.15 -5.79
CA LYS A 118 -4.25 7.74 -5.51
C LYS A 118 -3.12 7.64 -4.49
N LYS A 119 -3.37 6.87 -3.42
CA LYS A 119 -2.40 6.61 -2.36
C LYS A 119 -1.21 5.80 -2.88
N VAL A 120 0.01 6.26 -2.58
CA VAL A 120 1.24 5.51 -2.86
C VAL A 120 1.48 4.57 -1.67
N SER A 121 1.37 3.26 -1.91
CA SER A 121 1.52 2.26 -0.85
C SER A 121 2.97 1.79 -0.74
N PRO A 122 3.46 1.41 0.44
CA PRO A 122 4.82 0.90 0.55
C PRO A 122 4.97 -0.46 -0.18
N PRO A 123 6.19 -0.78 -0.67
CA PRO A 123 6.48 -2.04 -1.36
C PRO A 123 6.13 -3.23 -0.46
N GLY A 124 5.53 -4.27 -1.04
CA GLY A 124 5.05 -5.45 -0.29
C GLY A 124 3.86 -5.17 0.65
N GLY A 125 3.33 -3.95 0.66
CA GLY A 125 2.20 -3.54 1.49
C GLY A 125 2.57 -3.15 2.91
N LYS A 126 1.58 -2.63 3.65
CA LYS A 126 1.76 -2.02 4.98
C LYS A 126 2.40 -2.98 6.01
N LYS A 127 2.10 -4.28 5.93
CA LYS A 127 2.64 -5.29 6.87
C LYS A 127 4.11 -5.54 6.62
N ALA A 128 4.49 -5.83 5.37
CA ALA A 128 5.89 -6.05 4.99
C ALA A 128 6.74 -4.82 5.30
N PHE A 129 6.24 -3.62 4.99
CA PHE A 129 6.94 -2.37 5.32
C PHE A 129 7.19 -2.20 6.81
N LYS A 130 6.19 -2.44 7.65
CA LYS A 130 6.36 -2.34 9.11
C LYS A 130 7.40 -3.33 9.64
N LEU A 131 7.44 -4.54 9.07
CA LEU A 131 8.44 -5.54 9.43
C LEU A 131 9.84 -5.09 9.00
N ALA A 132 9.99 -4.68 7.75
CA ALA A 132 11.26 -4.18 7.22
C ALA A 132 11.80 -2.99 8.03
N VAL A 133 10.92 -2.05 8.43
CA VAL A 133 11.27 -0.93 9.31
C VAL A 133 11.74 -1.43 10.68
N LYS A 134 11.03 -2.39 11.28
CA LYS A 134 11.38 -2.99 12.58
C LYS A 134 12.77 -3.65 12.57
N GLU A 135 13.14 -4.27 11.45
CA GLU A 135 14.40 -5.01 11.30
C GLU A 135 15.60 -4.12 10.94
N ARG A 136 15.40 -2.82 10.72
CA ARG A 136 16.49 -1.90 10.38
C ARG A 136 17.50 -1.77 11.52
N PRO A 137 18.81 -1.78 11.22
CA PRO A 137 19.83 -1.51 12.22
C PRO A 137 19.59 -0.19 12.96
N GLY A 138 19.82 -0.21 14.28
CA GLY A 138 19.70 0.96 15.13
C GLY A 138 18.28 1.47 15.38
N ASN A 139 17.23 0.78 14.89
CA ASN A 139 15.84 1.19 15.14
C ASN A 139 15.50 1.13 16.64
N PRO A 140 15.25 2.27 17.31
CA PRO A 140 14.92 2.29 18.75
C PRO A 140 13.47 1.87 19.04
N GLY A 141 12.65 1.68 18.01
CA GLY A 141 11.22 1.45 18.11
C GLY A 141 10.43 2.73 18.34
N LYS A 142 9.13 2.71 17.98
CA LYS A 142 8.26 3.86 18.24
C LYS A 142 8.13 4.05 19.76
N PRO A 143 8.35 5.27 20.28
CA PRO A 143 8.33 5.52 21.71
C PRO A 143 6.92 5.28 22.26
N LEU A 144 6.84 4.55 23.38
CA LEU A 144 5.60 4.40 24.12
C LEU A 144 5.28 5.72 24.82
N THR A 145 4.08 6.27 24.61
CA THR A 145 3.62 7.43 25.38
C THR A 145 3.66 7.12 26.88
N PRO A 146 3.75 8.12 27.78
CA PRO A 146 3.92 7.89 29.22
C PRO A 146 2.93 6.90 29.82
N TYR A 147 1.64 7.02 29.49
CA TYR A 147 0.61 6.09 29.95
C TYR A 147 0.84 4.65 29.46
N PHE A 148 1.22 4.44 28.20
CA PHE A 148 1.48 3.10 27.67
C PHE A 148 2.76 2.48 28.23
N ALA A 149 3.76 3.28 28.59
CA ALA A 149 4.93 2.81 29.31
C ALA A 149 4.54 2.31 30.72
N PHE A 150 3.75 3.10 31.46
CA PHE A 150 3.16 2.69 32.74
C PHE A 150 2.29 1.44 32.60
N ALA A 151 1.39 1.41 31.62
CA ALA A 151 0.50 0.28 31.39
C ALA A 151 1.25 -1.00 30.99
N LYS A 152 2.44 -0.88 30.40
CA LYS A 152 3.35 -2.01 30.19
C LYS A 152 3.95 -2.45 31.52
N GLU A 153 4.51 -1.54 32.32
CA GLU A 153 5.08 -1.83 33.64
C GLU A 153 4.06 -2.53 34.56
N ILE A 154 2.82 -2.03 34.64
CA ILE A 154 1.76 -2.61 35.48
C ILE A 154 1.35 -4.02 35.02
N ARG A 155 1.28 -4.25 33.72
CA ARG A 155 0.98 -5.58 33.16
C ARG A 155 2.11 -6.57 33.44
N ASP A 156 3.36 -6.14 33.24
CA ASP A 156 4.54 -6.97 33.46
C ASP A 156 4.75 -7.26 34.96
N SER A 157 4.39 -6.33 35.84
CA SER A 157 4.52 -6.48 37.29
C SER A 157 3.38 -7.27 37.94
N GLY A 158 2.33 -7.62 37.21
CA GLY A 158 1.14 -8.30 37.76
C GLY A 158 0.38 -7.49 38.81
N LYS A 159 0.52 -6.16 38.84
CA LYS A 159 -0.14 -5.30 39.84
C LYS A 159 -1.66 -5.19 39.64
N VAL A 160 -2.11 -5.50 38.43
CA VAL A 160 -3.52 -5.54 38.05
C VAL A 160 -3.95 -7.01 38.02
N ASN A 161 -4.71 -7.42 39.03
CA ASN A 161 -5.22 -8.77 39.16
C ASN A 161 -6.63 -8.83 38.60
N VAL A 162 -6.75 -9.38 37.39
CA VAL A 162 -8.04 -9.59 36.73
C VAL A 162 -8.41 -11.05 36.84
N SER A 163 -9.67 -11.30 37.17
CA SER A 163 -10.23 -12.63 37.37
C SER A 163 -9.91 -13.58 36.21
N SER A 164 -9.56 -14.83 36.55
CA SER A 164 -9.07 -15.83 35.61
C SER A 164 -10.15 -16.44 34.72
N ASP A 165 -11.42 -16.19 35.02
CA ASP A 165 -12.59 -16.54 34.21
C ASP A 165 -12.77 -15.61 33.00
N LEU A 166 -12.16 -14.42 33.02
CA LEU A 166 -12.20 -13.49 31.90
C LEU A 166 -11.14 -13.86 30.87
N GLU A 167 -11.56 -13.98 29.61
CA GLU A 167 -10.67 -14.30 28.50
C GLU A 167 -10.66 -13.22 27.40
N GLY A 168 -9.65 -13.32 26.53
CA GLY A 168 -9.55 -12.54 25.29
C GLY A 168 -9.71 -11.02 25.49
N ASN A 169 -10.59 -10.42 24.69
CA ASN A 169 -10.78 -8.96 24.68
C ASN A 169 -11.42 -8.43 25.97
N VAL A 170 -12.27 -9.21 26.63
CA VAL A 170 -12.97 -8.77 27.85
C VAL A 170 -11.95 -8.61 28.99
N ARG A 171 -11.06 -9.60 29.15
CA ARG A 171 -9.93 -9.51 30.09
C ARG A 171 -9.05 -8.30 29.83
N ASN A 172 -8.67 -8.07 28.57
CA ASN A 172 -7.82 -6.95 28.18
C ASN A 172 -8.47 -5.59 28.46
N GLN A 173 -9.78 -5.47 28.27
CA GLN A 173 -10.53 -4.26 28.61
C GLN A 173 -10.54 -4.01 30.12
N GLN A 174 -10.73 -5.06 30.93
CA GLN A 174 -10.71 -4.94 32.38
C GLN A 174 -9.33 -4.50 32.89
N ILE A 175 -8.25 -5.14 32.39
CA ILE A 175 -6.87 -4.75 32.69
C ILE A 175 -6.64 -3.27 32.35
N ALA A 176 -7.10 -2.81 31.18
CA ALA A 176 -6.94 -1.43 30.75
C ALA A 176 -7.69 -0.44 31.65
N ARG A 177 -8.90 -0.80 32.10
CA ARG A 177 -9.71 0.01 33.04
C ARG A 177 -9.00 0.17 34.38
N GLU A 178 -8.55 -0.93 34.99
CA GLU A 178 -7.86 -0.92 36.28
C GLU A 178 -6.52 -0.18 36.20
N THR A 179 -5.75 -0.42 35.13
CA THR A 179 -4.53 0.34 34.84
C THR A 179 -4.83 1.84 34.70
N GLY A 180 -5.92 2.21 34.03
CA GLY A 180 -6.36 3.60 33.93
C GLY A 180 -6.69 4.24 35.27
N ALA A 181 -7.28 3.50 36.21
CA ALA A 181 -7.55 3.96 37.56
C ALA A 181 -6.25 4.21 38.35
N LEU A 182 -5.31 3.26 38.30
CA LEU A 182 -4.00 3.41 38.95
C LEU A 182 -3.21 4.60 38.40
N TRP A 183 -3.22 4.81 37.08
CA TRP A 183 -2.57 5.97 36.46
C TRP A 183 -3.13 7.29 36.98
N LYS A 184 -4.45 7.38 37.20
CA LYS A 184 -5.07 8.59 37.74
C LYS A 184 -4.65 8.88 39.17
N GLN A 185 -4.40 7.83 39.97
CA GLN A 185 -3.96 7.94 41.36
C GLN A 185 -2.48 8.36 41.51
N LEU A 186 -1.65 8.13 40.50
CA LEU A 186 -0.25 8.57 40.54
C LEU A 186 -0.14 10.10 40.67
N SER A 187 0.77 10.54 41.53
CA SER A 187 1.21 11.92 41.64
C SER A 187 1.93 12.38 40.37
N ASP A 188 2.09 13.70 40.21
CA ASP A 188 2.83 14.25 39.08
C ASP A 188 4.30 13.82 39.09
N SER A 189 4.91 13.68 40.27
CA SER A 189 6.28 13.19 40.43
C SER A 189 6.42 11.75 39.94
N GLU A 190 5.48 10.86 40.30
CA GLU A 190 5.47 9.47 39.82
C GLU A 190 5.18 9.38 38.32
N LYS A 191 4.36 10.27 37.77
CA LYS A 191 4.13 10.37 36.33
C LYS A 191 5.36 10.93 35.60
N GLN A 192 6.16 11.76 36.26
CA GLN A 192 7.30 12.43 35.65
C GLN A 192 8.33 11.43 35.12
N LYS A 193 8.60 10.33 35.84
CA LYS A 193 9.51 9.26 35.37
C LYS A 193 9.13 8.74 33.98
N TYR A 194 7.83 8.59 33.69
CA TYR A 194 7.33 8.12 32.40
C TYR A 194 7.34 9.20 31.32
N LYS A 195 7.14 10.47 31.71
CA LYS A 195 7.25 11.63 30.81
C LYS A 195 8.69 11.78 30.34
N ASP A 196 9.66 11.74 31.26
CA ASP A 196 11.08 11.87 30.95
C ASP A 196 11.54 10.70 30.07
N ALA A 197 11.16 9.46 30.40
CA ALA A 197 11.45 8.30 29.57
C ALA A 197 10.89 8.42 28.15
N TYR A 198 9.66 8.95 28.00
CA TYR A 198 9.08 9.20 26.69
C TYR A 198 9.86 10.26 25.90
N VAL A 199 10.24 11.38 26.53
CA VAL A 199 11.02 12.44 25.86
C VAL A 199 12.35 11.88 25.35
N GLN A 200 13.06 11.11 26.17
CA GLN A 200 14.34 10.50 25.79
C GLN A 200 14.18 9.47 24.66
N ALA A 201 13.18 8.60 24.76
CA ALA A 201 12.89 7.63 23.70
C ALA A 201 12.44 8.30 22.39
N ARG A 202 11.70 9.41 22.51
CA ARG A 202 11.22 10.18 21.36
C ARG A 202 12.36 10.88 20.64
N ALA A 203 13.29 11.50 21.36
CA ALA A 203 14.49 12.10 20.78
C ALA A 203 15.28 11.06 19.96
N LYS A 204 15.58 9.89 20.55
CA LYS A 204 16.26 8.79 19.85
C LYS A 204 15.50 8.32 18.60
N TRP A 205 14.18 8.19 18.69
CA TRP A 205 13.35 7.81 17.56
C TRP A 205 13.36 8.87 16.46
N ASP A 206 13.26 10.15 16.80
CA ASP A 206 13.24 11.24 15.82
C ASP A 206 14.61 11.40 15.14
N GLU A 207 15.71 11.31 15.90
CA GLU A 207 17.09 11.26 15.37
C GLU A 207 17.26 10.08 14.41
N TRP A 208 16.90 8.87 14.84
CA TRP A 208 16.96 7.70 13.98
C TRP A 208 16.10 7.88 12.74
N LYS A 209 14.87 8.40 12.88
CA LYS A 209 13.95 8.62 11.76
C LYS A 209 14.54 9.55 10.70
N GLN A 210 15.26 10.59 11.09
CA GLN A 210 15.91 11.51 10.15
C GLN A 210 16.98 10.83 9.29
N THR A 211 17.60 9.75 9.78
CA THR A 211 18.54 8.94 8.99
C THR A 211 17.85 8.04 7.95
N GLN A 212 16.52 7.94 7.98
CA GLN A 212 15.74 7.03 7.16
C GLN A 212 15.03 7.79 6.03
N PRO A 213 15.48 7.67 4.77
CA PRO A 213 15.00 8.50 3.66
C PRO A 213 13.53 8.25 3.28
N ASP A 214 12.93 7.14 3.72
CA ASP A 214 11.60 6.70 3.31
C ASP A 214 10.53 6.74 4.42
N LEU A 215 10.85 7.30 5.60
CA LEU A 215 9.97 7.35 6.79
C LEU A 215 9.35 8.71 7.12
#